data_AF-A0AAT9K317-F1
#
_entry.id   AF-A0AAT9K317-F1
#
_cell.length_a   1.000
_cell.length_b   1.000
_cell.length_c   1.000
_cell.angle_alpha   90.00
_cell.angle_beta   90.00
_cell.angle_gamma   90.00
#
_symmetry.space_group_name_H-M   'P 1'
#
loop_
_entity.id
_entity.type
_entity.pdbx_description
1 polymer ?
#
loop_
_entity_poly.entity_id
_entity_poly.type
_entity_poly.pdbx_seq_one_letter_code
_entity_poly.pdbx_strand_id
1 'polypeptide(L)'
;MSLTQARKQEIFEAYQIHPTDTGSADVQVAVLSERISRLSQHLQQNKKDFASRTGLLRLIGQRKRLLAYILKQDRNRYKALIERLGIRG
;
A
#
# COMPACT_ATOMS: atom_id res chain seq x y z
N MET A 1 8.10 2.27 11.37
CA MET A 1 9.34 2.19 10.57
C MET A 1 9.14 2.81 9.21
N SER A 2 10.09 3.61 8.75
CA SER A 2 10.09 4.23 7.42
C SER A 2 10.57 3.23 6.36
N LEU A 3 10.07 3.39 5.13
CA LEU A 3 10.64 2.72 3.97
C LEU A 3 11.93 3.42 3.57
N THR A 4 12.95 2.62 3.23
CA THR A 4 14.18 3.10 2.62
C THR A 4 13.88 3.71 1.26
N GLN A 5 14.71 4.66 0.83
CA GLN A 5 14.55 5.33 -0.46
C GLN A 5 14.68 4.34 -1.63
N ALA A 6 15.64 3.41 -1.56
CA ALA A 6 15.82 2.35 -2.55
C ALA A 6 14.54 1.52 -2.74
N ARG A 7 13.93 1.06 -1.64
CA ARG A 7 12.70 0.25 -1.73
C ARG A 7 11.50 1.02 -2.26
N LYS A 8 11.41 2.34 -1.99
CA LYS A 8 10.37 3.18 -2.61
C LYS A 8 10.58 3.28 -4.12
N GLN A 9 11.82 3.44 -4.56
CA GLN A 9 12.16 3.54 -5.97
C GLN A 9 11.78 2.26 -6.73
N GLU A 10 12.09 1.09 -6.16
CA GLU A 10 11.66 -0.20 -6.72
C GLU A 10 10.13 -0.31 -6.87
N ILE A 11 9.38 0.21 -5.90
CA ILE A 11 7.90 0.23 -5.96
C ILE A 11 7.42 1.19 -7.05
N PHE A 12 8.06 2.35 -7.19
CA PHE A 12 7.71 3.30 -8.24
C PHE A 12 7.93 2.67 -9.62
N GLU A 13 9.11 2.09 -9.86
CA GLU A 13 9.42 1.43 -11.13
C GLU A 13 8.45 0.29 -11.47
N ALA A 14 8.00 -0.46 -10.46
CA ALA A 14 7.08 -1.57 -10.68
C ALA A 14 5.62 -1.12 -10.93
N TYR A 15 5.14 -0.05 -10.29
CA TYR A 15 3.71 0.29 -10.26
C TYR A 15 3.36 1.64 -10.89
N GLN A 16 4.35 2.39 -11.39
CA GLN A 16 4.14 3.64 -12.11
C GLN A 16 3.33 3.45 -13.40
N ILE A 17 2.45 4.39 -13.69
CA ILE A 17 1.67 4.43 -14.94
C ILE A 17 2.50 5.07 -16.06
N HIS A 18 3.36 6.02 -15.70
CA HIS A 18 4.30 6.69 -16.58
C HIS A 18 5.63 6.95 -15.84
N PRO A 19 6.75 7.24 -16.53
CA PRO A 19 8.09 7.26 -15.93
C PRO A 19 8.32 8.26 -14.79
N THR A 20 7.43 9.23 -14.62
CA THR A 20 7.49 10.29 -13.59
C THR A 20 6.38 10.15 -12.55
N ASP A 21 5.62 9.06 -12.59
CA ASP A 21 4.49 8.83 -11.70
C ASP A 21 4.95 8.40 -10.31
N THR A 22 4.88 9.34 -9.38
CA THR A 22 5.21 9.12 -7.96
C THR A 22 3.98 9.18 -7.06
N GLY A 23 2.82 9.53 -7.62
CA GLY A 23 1.67 10.01 -6.87
C GLY A 23 0.33 9.40 -7.28
N SER A 24 0.28 8.56 -8.31
CA SER A 24 -0.96 7.88 -8.69
C SER A 24 -1.50 7.01 -7.56
N ALA A 25 -2.80 6.74 -7.64
CA ALA A 25 -3.47 5.88 -6.68
C ALA A 25 -2.83 4.48 -6.62
N ASP A 26 -2.37 3.93 -7.74
CA ASP A 26 -1.73 2.61 -7.86
C ASP A 26 -0.40 2.59 -7.11
N VAL A 27 0.46 3.56 -7.38
CA VAL A 27 1.74 3.73 -6.69
C VAL A 27 1.54 3.91 -5.19
N GLN A 28 0.60 4.77 -4.79
CA GLN A 28 0.29 4.98 -3.38
C GLN A 28 -0.23 3.70 -2.70
N VAL A 29 -1.09 2.93 -3.37
CA VAL A 29 -1.60 1.65 -2.86
C VAL A 29 -0.48 0.62 -2.72
N ALA A 30 0.46 0.56 -3.66
CA ALA A 30 1.62 -0.32 -3.57
C ALA A 30 2.54 0.04 -2.39
N VAL A 31 2.86 1.33 -2.22
CA VAL A 31 3.66 1.82 -1.09
C VAL A 31 2.98 1.54 0.25
N LEU A 32 1.67 1.79 0.35
CA LEU A 32 0.91 1.50 1.56
C LEU A 32 0.88 0.01 1.86
N SER A 33 0.79 -0.85 0.85
CA SER A 33 0.77 -2.30 1.01
C SER A 33 2.09 -2.84 1.57
N GLU A 34 3.22 -2.37 1.05
CA GLU A 34 4.54 -2.70 1.60
C GLU A 34 4.69 -2.21 3.05
N ARG A 35 4.23 -0.99 3.37
CA ARG A 35 4.22 -0.47 4.75
C ARG A 35 3.40 -1.33 5.69
N ILE A 36 2.19 -1.71 5.26
CA ILE A 36 1.27 -2.54 6.03
C ILE A 36 1.90 -3.91 6.29
N SER A 37 2.52 -4.52 5.28
CA SER A 37 3.19 -5.82 5.41
C SER A 37 4.30 -5.77 6.47
N ARG A 38 5.23 -4.82 6.35
CA ARG A 38 6.34 -4.64 7.31
C ARG A 38 5.84 -4.35 8.73
N LEU A 39 4.86 -3.46 8.86
CA LEU A 39 4.32 -3.09 10.17
C LEU A 39 3.55 -4.24 10.82
N SER A 40 2.87 -5.06 10.01
CA SER A 40 2.19 -6.27 10.49
C SER A 40 3.21 -7.27 11.04
N GLN A 41 4.33 -7.48 10.34
CA GLN A 41 5.41 -8.37 10.79
C GLN A 41 6.08 -7.85 12.07
N HIS A 42 6.33 -6.54 12.18
CA HIS A 42 6.82 -5.91 13.43
C HIS A 42 5.88 -6.16 14.61
N LEU A 43 4.57 -6.00 14.42
CA LEU A 43 3.57 -6.17 15.47
C LEU A 43 3.34 -7.63 15.88
N GLN A 44 3.70 -8.61 15.03
CA GLN A 44 3.69 -10.03 15.42
C GLN A 44 4.69 -10.30 16.55
N GLN A 45 5.87 -9.67 16.48
CA GLN A 45 6.90 -9.76 17.52
C GLN A 45 6.61 -8.81 18.69
N ASN A 46 6.01 -7.64 18.41
CA ASN A 46 5.78 -6.58 19.38
C ASN A 46 4.28 -6.44 19.74
N LYS A 47 3.73 -7.46 20.40
CA LYS A 47 2.28 -7.55 20.67
C LYS A 47 1.70 -6.40 21.52
N LYS A 48 2.54 -5.76 22.35
CA LYS A 48 2.16 -4.65 23.25
C LYS A 48 2.30 -3.25 22.62
N ASP A 49 2.75 -3.14 21.37
CA ASP A 49 2.88 -1.85 20.68
C ASP A 49 1.52 -1.39 20.10
N PHE A 50 0.68 -0.83 20.97
CA PHE A 50 -0.67 -0.36 20.61
C PHE A 50 -0.65 0.93 19.78
N ALA A 51 0.38 1.77 19.94
CA ALA A 51 0.55 2.99 19.16
C ALA A 51 0.79 2.66 17.69
N SER A 52 1.72 1.74 17.40
CA SER A 52 1.96 1.26 16.03
C SER A 52 0.76 0.53 15.44
N ARG A 53 0.00 -0.24 16.26
CA ARG A 53 -1.25 -0.87 15.82
C ARG A 53 -2.29 0.15 15.37
N THR A 54 -2.41 1.26 16.07
CA THR A 54 -3.29 2.37 15.67
C THR A 54 -2.84 2.97 14.34
N GLY A 55 -1.53 3.18 14.17
CA GLY A 55 -0.94 3.59 12.89
C GLY A 55 -1.25 2.62 11.75
N LEU A 56 -1.14 1.31 12.00
CA LEU A 56 -1.48 0.27 11.03
C LEU A 56 -2.94 0.38 10.55
N LEU A 57 -3.88 0.53 11.48
CA LEU A 57 -5.30 0.67 11.13
C LEU A 57 -5.57 1.92 10.27
N ARG A 58 -4.90 3.04 10.57
CA ARG A 58 -4.98 4.25 9.74
C ARG A 58 -4.47 4.01 8.31
N LEU A 59 -3.34 3.31 8.16
CA LEU A 59 -2.78 2.97 6.84
C LEU A 59 -3.71 2.03 6.04
N ILE A 60 -4.29 1.02 6.70
CA ILE A 60 -5.27 0.11 6.08
C ILE A 60 -6.49 0.89 5.60
N GLY A 61 -7.02 1.81 6.43
CA GLY A 61 -8.15 2.67 6.07
C GLY A 61 -7.84 3.60 4.91
N GLN A 62 -6.64 4.17 4.85
CA GLN A 62 -6.19 4.99 3.72
C GLN A 62 -6.12 4.15 2.43
N ARG A 63 -5.51 2.97 2.47
CA ARG A 63 -5.42 2.06 1.32
C ARG A 63 -6.82 1.67 0.82
N LYS A 64 -7.75 1.36 1.72
CA LYS A 64 -9.14 1.01 1.37
C LYS A 64 -9.85 2.15 0.64
N ARG A 65 -9.65 3.41 1.05
CA ARG A 65 -10.21 4.58 0.36
C ARG A 65 -9.66 4.76 -1.05
N LEU A 66 -8.35 4.58 -1.24
CA LEU A 66 -7.72 4.66 -2.56
C LEU A 66 -8.19 3.53 -3.49
N LEU A 67 -8.28 2.31 -2.98
CA LEU A 67 -8.83 1.18 -3.71
C LEU A 67 -10.28 1.40 -4.12
N ALA A 68 -11.12 1.97 -3.24
CA ALA A 68 -12.49 2.33 -3.56
C ALA A 68 -12.57 3.42 -4.65
N TYR A 69 -11.65 4.39 -4.62
CA TYR A 69 -11.53 5.41 -5.68
C TYR A 69 -11.18 4.78 -7.03
N ILE A 70 -10.17 3.90 -7.08
CA ILE A 70 -9.79 3.19 -8.31
C ILE A 70 -10.97 2.35 -8.81
N LEU A 71 -11.63 1.60 -7.93
CA LEU A 71 -12.80 0.77 -8.28
C LEU A 71 -13.94 1.58 -8.91
N LYS A 72 -14.21 2.78 -8.39
CA LYS A 72 -15.24 3.68 -8.93
C LYS A 72 -14.91 4.18 -10.33
N GLN A 73 -13.62 4.37 -10.61
CA GLN A 73 -13.16 4.92 -11.88
C GLN A 73 -12.93 3.85 -12.95
N ASP A 74 -12.31 2.73 -12.58
CA ASP A 74 -12.01 1.62 -13.46
C ASP A 74 -11.95 0.29 -12.69
N ARG A 75 -12.94 -0.56 -12.94
CA ARG A 75 -13.05 -1.89 -12.32
C ARG A 75 -11.96 -2.86 -12.78
N ASN A 76 -11.49 -2.78 -14.02
CA ASN A 76 -10.48 -3.68 -14.54
C ASN A 76 -9.11 -3.33 -13.95
N ARG A 77 -8.79 -2.03 -13.87
CA ARG A 77 -7.59 -1.53 -13.18
C ARG A 77 -7.59 -1.93 -11.71
N TYR A 78 -8.73 -1.81 -11.02
CA TYR A 78 -8.86 -2.29 -9.64
C TYR A 78 -8.52 -3.78 -9.51
N LYS A 79 -9.13 -4.64 -10.33
CA LYS A 79 -8.91 -6.09 -10.30
C LYS A 79 -7.44 -6.44 -10.55
N ALA A 80 -6.85 -5.87 -11.59
CA ALA A 80 -5.44 -6.10 -11.93
C ALA A 80 -4.52 -5.67 -10.78
N LEU A 81 -4.81 -4.53 -10.14
CA LEU A 81 -4.00 -4.02 -9.03
C LEU A 81 -4.08 -4.90 -7.78
N ILE A 82 -5.27 -5.34 -7.37
CA ILE A 82 -5.43 -6.19 -6.18
C ILE A 82 -4.84 -7.57 -6.38
N GLU A 83 -4.94 -8.13 -7.59
CA GLU A 83 -4.35 -9.42 -7.95
C GLU A 83 -2.83 -9.33 -7.91
N ARG A 84 -2.27 -8.30 -8.55
CA ARG A 84 -0.82 -8.04 -8.56
C ARG A 84 -0.24 -7.81 -7.16
N LEU A 85 -1.00 -7.20 -6.25
CA LEU A 85 -0.56 -6.92 -4.88
C LEU A 85 -0.96 -8.02 -3.88
N GLY A 86 -1.68 -9.06 -4.30
CA GLY A 86 -2.18 -10.11 -3.42
C GLY A 86 -3.13 -9.61 -2.32
N ILE A 87 -3.83 -8.50 -2.55
CA ILE A 87 -4.75 -7.91 -1.57
C ILE A 87 -6.07 -8.68 -1.65
N ARG A 88 -6.44 -9.36 -0.55
CA ARG A 88 -7.75 -10.00 -0.41
C ARG A 88 -8.75 -8.98 0.15
N GLY A 89 -9.83 -8.72 -0.60
CA GLY A 89 -10.88 -7.76 -0.24
C GLY A 89 -11.92 -7.59 -1.33
#